data_AF-A0A7V9HBG0-F1
#
_entry.id   AF-A0A7V9HBG0-F1
#
_cell.length_a   1.000
_cell.length_b   1.000
_cell.length_c   1.000
_cell.angle_alpha   90.00
_cell.angle_beta   90.00
_cell.angle_gamma   90.00
#
_symmetry.space_group_name_H-M   'P 1'
#
loop_
_entity.id
_entity.type
_entity.pdbx_description
1 polymer ?
#
loop_
_entity_poly.entity_id
_entity_poly.type
_entity_poly.pdbx_seq_one_letter_code
_entity_poly.pdbx_strand_id
1 'polypeptide(L)' 'MTTPEFLASLRERGVRLRVEYGRLMCDAPPGVLDAALRAQLVARKQDLLTVMADAETTRAAPR' A
#
# COMPACT_ATOMS: atom_id res chain seq x y z
N MET A 1 12.76 3.06 -8.15
CA MET A 1 11.35 3.25 -7.74
C MET A 1 11.29 3.42 -6.24
N THR A 2 10.73 4.52 -5.78
CA THR A 2 10.46 4.76 -4.35
C THR A 2 9.13 4.13 -3.96
N THR A 3 8.91 3.92 -2.65
CA THR A 3 7.66 3.39 -2.09
C THR A 3 6.41 4.15 -2.56
N PRO A 4 6.36 5.51 -2.56
CA PRO A 4 5.21 6.24 -3.08
C PRO A 4 4.98 6.06 -4.59
N GLU A 5 6.03 5.91 -5.40
CA GLU A 5 5.87 5.65 -6.85
C GLU A 5 5.31 4.25 -7.13
N PHE A 6 5.70 3.28 -6.30
CA PHE A 6 5.14 1.93 -6.35
C PHE A 6 3.64 1.95 -5.98
N LEU A 7 3.27 2.69 -4.93
CA LEU A 7 1.87 2.88 -4.53
C LEU A 7 1.04 3.56 -5.63
N ALA A 8 1.59 4.59 -6.28
CA ALA A 8 0.92 5.27 -7.39
C ALA A 8 0.67 4.30 -8.56
N SER A 9 1.70 3.54 -8.95
CA SER A 9 1.60 2.54 -10.02
C SER A 9 0.57 1.45 -9.70
N LEU A 10 0.46 1.06 -8.43
CA LEU A 10 -0.56 0.11 -7.95
C LEU A 10 -1.97 0.69 -8.05
N ARG A 11 -2.15 1.95 -7.63
CA ARG A 11 -3.43 2.66 -7.72
C ARG A 11 -3.94 2.78 -9.15
N GLU A 12 -3.05 3.06 -10.11
CA GLU A 12 -3.39 3.11 -11.53
C GLU A 12 -3.88 1.77 -12.07
N ARG A 13 -3.39 0.66 -11.50
CA ARG A 13 -3.83 -0.71 -11.80
C ARG A 13 -5.11 -1.11 -11.05
N GLY A 14 -5.71 -0.20 -10.28
CA GLY A 14 -6.88 -0.46 -9.45
C GLY A 14 -6.57 -1.15 -8.12
N VAL A 15 -5.30 -1.27 -7.74
CA VAL A 15 -4.90 -1.82 -6.44
C VAL A 15 -4.97 -0.73 -5.37
N ARG A 16 -5.70 -1.00 -4.30
CA ARG A 16 -5.90 -0.12 -3.15
C ARG A 16 -5.24 -0.75 -1.94
N LEU A 17 -4.32 -0.01 -1.33
CA LEU A 17 -3.70 -0.41 -0.06
C LEU A 17 -4.34 0.40 1.07
N ARG A 18 -4.66 -0.26 2.18
CA ARG A 18 -5.19 0.37 3.40
C ARG A 18 -4.51 -0.24 4.63
N VAL A 19 -4.33 0.52 5.71
CA VAL A 19 -3.93 -0.06 6.99
C VAL A 19 -5.18 -0.21 7.85
N GLU A 20 -5.50 -1.44 8.21
CA GLU A 20 -6.64 -1.79 9.05
C GLU A 20 -6.14 -2.56 10.27
N TYR A 21 -6.43 -2.06 11.47
CA TYR A 21 -5.99 -2.67 12.73
C TYR A 21 -4.47 -2.96 12.80
N GLY A 22 -3.64 -2.08 12.23
CA GLY A 22 -2.19 -2.28 12.16
C GLY A 22 -1.74 -3.35 11.15
N ARG A 23 -2.64 -3.78 10.26
CA ARG A 23 -2.35 -4.72 9.16
C ARG A 23 -2.52 -4.04 7.82
N LEU A 24 -1.55 -4.27 6.94
CA LEU A 24 -1.62 -3.83 5.55
C LEU A 24 -2.66 -4.67 4.80
N MET A 25 -3.83 -4.10 4.54
CA MET A 25 -4.84 -4.64 3.64
C MET A 25 -4.51 -4.26 2.20
N CYS A 26 -4.41 -5.28 1.35
CA CYS A 26 -4.23 -5.13 -0.09
C CYS A 26 -5.55 -5.52 -0.76
N ASP A 27 -6.26 -4.53 -1.30
CA ASP A 27 -7.48 -4.72 -2.07
C ASP A 27 -7.10 -4.59 -3.54
N ALA A 28 -7.06 -5.70 -4.26
CA ALA A 28 -6.61 -5.76 -5.64
C ALA A 28 -7.60 -6.60 -6.45
N PRO A 29 -7.90 -6.20 -7.70
CA PRO A 29 -8.72 -7.03 -8.57
C PRO A 29 -8.01 -8.37 -8.87
N PRO A 30 -8.81 -9.43 -9.13
CA PRO A 30 -8.26 -10.76 -9.42
C PRO A 30 -7.35 -10.70 -10.66
N GLY A 31 -6.14 -11.25 -10.54
CA GLY A 31 -5.14 -11.24 -11.60
C GLY A 31 -4.11 -10.10 -11.55
N VAL A 32 -4.30 -9.08 -10.71
CA VAL A 32 -3.29 -8.03 -10.51
C VAL A 32 -2.34 -8.35 -9.35
N LEU A 33 -2.84 -9.01 -8.30
CA LEU A 33 -2.04 -9.42 -7.15
C LEU A 33 -1.35 -10.77 -7.41
N ASP A 34 -0.28 -10.73 -8.20
CA ASP A 34 0.52 -11.93 -8.46
C ASP A 34 1.41 -12.31 -7.26
N ALA A 35 1.85 -13.57 -7.18
CA ALA A 35 2.71 -14.07 -6.10
C ALA A 35 4.02 -13.27 -5.99
N ALA A 36 4.58 -12.85 -7.13
CA ALA A 36 5.76 -11.99 -7.17
C ALA A 36 5.48 -10.58 -6.60
N LEU A 37 4.28 -10.03 -6.85
CA LEU A 37 3.87 -8.73 -6.32
C LEU A 37 3.63 -8.82 -4.81
N ARG A 38 3.01 -9.91 -4.36
CA ARG A 38 2.79 -10.22 -2.95
C ARG A 38 4.11 -10.37 -2.18
N ALA A 39 5.10 -11.03 -2.76
CA ALA A 39 6.43 -11.16 -2.15
C ALA A 39 7.11 -9.79 -1.97
N GLN A 40 7.01 -8.91 -2.97
CA GLN A 40 7.53 -7.55 -2.89
C GLN A 40 6.81 -6.70 -1.83
N LEU A 41 5.48 -6.82 -1.73
CA LEU A 41 4.68 -6.17 -0.69
C LEU A 41 5.06 -6.67 0.71
N VAL A 42 5.33 -7.97 0.88
CA VAL A 42 5.75 -8.53 2.18
C VAL A 42 7.18 -8.11 2.53
N ALA A 43 8.10 -8.15 1.57
CA ALA A 43 9.49 -7.74 1.78
C ALA A 43 9.60 -6.26 2.18
N ARG A 44 8.71 -5.42 1.62
CA ARG A 44 8.63 -3.98 1.91
C ARG A 44 7.51 -3.62 2.88
N LYS A 45 6.89 -4.60 3.53
CA LYS A 45 5.71 -4.40 4.39
C LYS A 45 5.96 -3.35 5.46
N GLN A 46 7.10 -3.44 6.14
CA GLN A 46 7.47 -2.55 7.25
C GLN A 46 7.58 -1.10 6.76
N ASP A 47 8.25 -0.91 5.63
CA ASP A 47 8.41 0.39 4.98
C ASP A 47 7.06 0.95 4.49
N LEU A 48 6.24 0.11 3.86
CA LEU A 48 4.88 0.46 3.42
C LEU A 48 3.99 0.85 4.61
N LEU A 49 4.08 0.14 5.74
CA LEU A 49 3.33 0.47 6.95
C LEU A 49 3.74 1.83 7.52
N THR A 50 5.04 2.13 7.56
CA THR A 50 5.56 3.44 7.97
C THR A 50 5.06 4.55 7.05
N VAL A 51 5.23 4.39 5.73
CA VAL A 51 4.82 5.39 4.74
C VAL A 51 3.31 5.59 4.73
N MET A 52 2.53 4.51 4.88
CA MET A 52 1.08 4.61 4.94
C MET A 52 0.57 5.17 6.26
N ALA A 53 1.20 4.86 7.39
CA ALA A 53 0.87 5.48 8.67
C ALA A 53 1.13 7.00 8.64
N ASP A 54 2.24 7.43 8.03
CA ASP A 54 2.55 8.84 7.82
C ASP A 54 1.57 9.50 6.84
N ALA A 55 1.22 8.84 5.73
CA ALA A 55 0.23 9.34 4.78
C ALA A 55 -1.21 9.36 5.35
N GLU A 56 -1.57 8.44 6.24
CA GLU A 56 -2.85 8.47 6.94
C GLU A 56 -2.87 9.57 8.01
N THR A 57 -1.76 9.79 8.71
CA THR A 57 -1.64 10.94 9.64
C THR A 57 -1.82 12.27 8.89
N THR A 58 -1.30 12.39 7.67
CA THR A 58 -1.49 13.61 6.85
C THR A 58 -2.92 13.73 6.30
N ARG A 59 -3.64 12.63 6.08
CA ARG A 59 -5.04 12.65 5.60
C ARG A 59 -6.08 12.77 6.72
N ALA A 60 -5.72 12.41 7.95
CA ALA A 60 -6.59 12.41 9.12
C ALA A 60 -6.59 13.75 9.90
N ALA A 61 -5.96 14.81 9.39
CA ALA A 61 -6.09 16.14 9.96
C ALA A 61 -7.36 16.85 9.41
N PRO A 62 -8.46 16.96 10.18
CA PRO A 62 -9.45 17.99 9.92
C PRO A 62 -8.85 19.36 10.30
N ARG A 63 -9.14 20.38 9.49
CA ARG A 63 -8.87 21.78 9.84
C ARG A 63 -9.79 22.24 10.97
#